data_AF-W4K2R0-F1
#
_entry.id   AF-W4K2R0-F1
#
_cell.length_a   1.000
_cell.length_b   1.000
_cell.length_c   1.000
_cell.angle_alpha   90.00
_cell.angle_beta   90.00
_cell.angle_gamma   90.00
#
_symmetry.space_group_name_H-M   'P 1'
#
loop_
_entity.id
_entity.type
_entity.pdbx_description
1 polymer ?
#
loop_
_entity_poly.entity_id
_entity_poly.type
_entity_poly.pdbx_seq_one_letter_code
_entity_poly.pdbx_strand_id
1 'polypeptide(L)'
;MGFPDPTQEDVFDHGLYLLDKVLTRMGKHLIDYPPMPLPLQDWNQAANVLLQDELNHDYVALWEQVETNLLTFNAEQRNAYDAIMQSV
;
A
#
# COMPACT_ATOMS: atom_id res chain seq x y z
N MET A 1 -1.39 -5.36 -6.02
CA MET A 1 -1.67 -6.65 -6.67
C MET A 1 -2.75 -7.38 -5.88
N GLY A 2 -3.76 -7.95 -6.53
CA GLY A 2 -4.77 -8.77 -5.83
C GLY A 2 -4.14 -10.06 -5.28
N PHE A 3 -4.76 -10.65 -4.25
CA PHE A 3 -4.33 -11.93 -3.68
C PHE A 3 -4.29 -13.01 -4.79
N PRO A 4 -3.11 -13.54 -5.18
CA PRO A 4 -3.04 -14.60 -6.16
C PRO A 4 -3.47 -15.92 -5.50
N ASP A 5 -4.46 -16.59 -6.11
CA ASP A 5 -5.06 -17.86 -5.67
C ASP A 5 -5.65 -17.86 -4.25
N PRO A 6 -6.72 -17.07 -3.98
CA PRO A 6 -7.38 -17.08 -2.69
C PRO A 6 -8.07 -18.43 -2.44
N THR A 7 -7.90 -18.96 -1.23
CA THR A 7 -8.64 -20.17 -0.81
C THR A 7 -10.12 -19.83 -0.59
N GLN A 8 -10.98 -20.86 -0.49
CA GLN A 8 -12.39 -20.62 -0.14
C GLN A 8 -12.54 -19.97 1.25
N GLU A 9 -11.62 -20.26 2.17
CA GLU A 9 -11.59 -19.64 3.50
C GLU A 9 -11.25 -18.15 3.39
N ASP A 10 -10.29 -17.77 2.56
CA ASP A 10 -9.94 -16.37 2.31
C ASP A 10 -11.11 -15.59 1.69
N VAL A 11 -11.83 -16.19 0.73
CA VAL A 11 -13.01 -15.56 0.11
C VAL A 11 -14.13 -15.39 1.13
N PHE A 12 -14.36 -16.39 1.98
CA PHE A 12 -15.36 -16.33 3.03
C PHE A 12 -15.02 -15.24 4.07
N ASP A 13 -13.78 -15.20 4.53
CA ASP A 13 -13.30 -14.21 5.50
C ASP A 13 -13.34 -12.78 4.94
N HIS A 14 -12.95 -12.60 3.68
CA HIS A 14 -13.07 -11.32 2.98
C HIS A 14 -14.54 -10.88 2.84
N GLY A 15 -15.45 -11.83 2.61
CA GLY A 15 -16.89 -11.57 2.60
C GLY A 15 -17.41 -11.05 3.95
N LEU A 16 -16.97 -11.62 5.07
CA LEU A 16 -17.31 -11.14 6.41
C LEU A 16 -16.78 -9.72 6.66
N TYR A 17 -15.57 -9.44 6.20
CA TYR A 17 -14.98 -8.11 6.28
C TYR A 17 -15.77 -7.04 5.49
N LEU A 18 -16.18 -7.36 4.26
CA LEU A 18 -17.02 -6.47 3.46
C LEU A 18 -18.39 -6.25 4.11
N LEU A 19 -18.97 -7.30 4.69
CA LEU A 19 -20.25 -7.22 5.40
C LEU A 19 -20.13 -6.32 6.64
N ASP A 20 -19.08 -6.46 7.45
CA ASP A 20 -18.83 -5.60 8.62
C ASP A 20 -18.61 -4.13 8.21
N LYS A 21 -17.92 -3.88 7.09
CA LYS A 21 -17.78 -2.52 6.52
C LYS A 21 -19.13 -1.89 6.17
N VAL A 22 -20.05 -2.67 5.60
CA VAL A 22 -21.40 -2.19 5.26
C VAL A 22 -22.20 -1.90 6.53
N LEU A 23 -22.12 -2.78 7.54
CA LEU A 23 -22.80 -2.60 8.82
C LEU A 23 -22.26 -1.38 9.58
N THR A 24 -20.95 -1.15 9.54
CA THR A 24 -20.30 -0.01 10.21
C THR A 24 -20.86 1.32 9.69
N ARG A 25 -21.19 1.41 8.39
CA ARG A 25 -21.87 2.60 7.82
C ARG A 25 -23.26 2.84 8.40
N MET A 26 -23.89 1.81 8.94
CA MET A 26 -25.19 1.86 9.62
C MET A 26 -25.03 1.96 11.16
N GLY A 27 -23.81 2.15 11.67
CA GLY A 27 -23.51 2.25 13.09
C GLY A 27 -23.60 0.92 13.85
N LYS A 28 -23.46 -0.21 13.15
CA LYS A 28 -23.49 -1.56 13.72
C LYS A 28 -22.24 -2.33 13.32
N HIS A 29 -21.93 -3.37 14.05
CA HIS A 29 -20.83 -4.28 13.75
C HIS A 29 -21.33 -5.72 13.64
N LEU A 30 -20.54 -6.55 12.98
CA LEU A 30 -20.83 -7.97 12.82
C LEU A 30 -20.94 -8.69 14.19
N ILE A 31 -20.18 -8.22 15.18
CA ILE A 31 -20.19 -8.71 16.57
C ILE A 31 -21.55 -8.51 17.26
N ASP A 32 -22.37 -7.56 16.79
CA ASP A 32 -23.68 -7.28 17.36
C ASP A 32 -24.73 -8.37 17.00
N TYR A 33 -24.37 -9.34 16.16
CA TYR A 33 -25.26 -10.42 15.69
C TYR A 33 -24.76 -11.84 16.00
N PRO A 34 -24.62 -12.27 17.27
CA PRO A 34 -24.31 -13.66 17.59
C PRO A 34 -25.36 -14.63 17.02
N PRO A 35 -25.00 -15.80 16.46
CA PRO A 35 -23.69 -16.48 16.49
C PRO A 35 -22.79 -16.21 15.26
N MET A 36 -22.91 -15.05 14.61
CA MET A 36 -22.18 -14.76 13.37
C MET A 36 -20.64 -14.76 13.57
N PRO A 37 -19.86 -15.40 12.68
CA PRO A 37 -18.40 -15.37 12.75
C PRO A 37 -17.84 -14.00 12.38
N LEU A 38 -16.67 -13.65 12.94
CA LEU A 38 -15.95 -12.40 12.66
C LEU A 38 -14.84 -12.63 11.63
N PRO A 39 -14.50 -11.62 10.81
CA PRO A 39 -13.33 -11.70 9.93
C PRO A 39 -12.05 -11.83 10.77
N LEU A 40 -11.19 -12.76 10.37
CA LEU A 40 -9.94 -13.12 11.02
C LEU A 40 -8.75 -12.33 10.47
N GLN A 41 -8.76 -12.00 9.17
CA GLN A 41 -7.67 -11.26 8.52
C GLN A 41 -7.94 -9.75 8.47
N ASP A 42 -6.87 -8.96 8.57
CA ASP A 42 -6.94 -7.51 8.32
C ASP A 42 -6.87 -7.23 6.81
N TRP A 43 -8.02 -7.28 6.17
CA TRP A 43 -8.19 -6.96 4.75
C TRP A 43 -8.04 -5.46 4.42
N ASN A 44 -7.83 -4.60 5.43
CA ASN A 44 -7.66 -3.16 5.21
C ASN A 44 -6.33 -2.81 4.54
N GLN A 45 -5.37 -3.74 4.55
CA GLN A 45 -4.11 -3.60 3.83
C GLN A 45 -4.34 -3.37 2.32
N ALA A 46 -5.36 -3.96 1.72
CA ALA A 46 -5.65 -3.78 0.29
C ALA A 46 -6.26 -2.42 -0.07
N ALA A 47 -6.61 -1.57 0.90
CA ALA A 47 -7.49 -0.41 0.65
C ALA A 47 -6.78 0.81 0.05
N ASN A 48 -5.45 0.93 0.19
CA ASN A 48 -4.72 2.05 -0.42
C ASN A 48 -3.30 1.65 -0.83
N VAL A 49 -3.21 1.08 -2.04
CA VAL A 49 -1.95 0.67 -2.66
C VAL A 49 -0.95 1.83 -2.70
N LEU A 50 -1.39 3.06 -2.98
CA LEU A 50 -0.50 4.24 -3.01
C LEU A 50 0.11 4.51 -1.64
N LEU A 51 -0.68 4.42 -0.56
CA LEU A 51 -0.14 4.60 0.80
C LEU A 51 0.80 3.46 1.17
N GLN A 52 0.51 2.23 0.76
CA GLN A 52 1.41 1.11 1.02
C GLN A 52 2.71 1.22 0.25
N ASP A 53 2.65 1.63 -1.02
CA ASP A 53 3.84 1.85 -1.84
C ASP A 53 4.73 2.94 -1.25
N GLU A 54 4.14 4.03 -0.74
CA GLU A 54 4.86 5.09 -0.02
C GLU A 54 5.47 4.61 1.31
N LEU A 55 4.73 3.82 2.10
CA LEU A 55 5.22 3.28 3.37
C LEU A 55 6.34 2.24 3.19
N ASN A 56 6.29 1.48 2.09
CA ASN A 56 7.31 0.50 1.74
C ASN A 56 8.44 1.11 0.90
N HIS A 57 8.38 2.41 0.58
CA HIS A 57 9.39 3.06 -0.24
C HIS A 57 10.71 3.18 0.52
N ASP A 58 11.75 2.50 0.03
CA ASP A 58 13.08 2.56 0.61
C ASP A 58 13.84 3.78 0.09
N TYR A 59 13.74 4.88 0.84
CA TYR A 59 14.42 6.13 0.55
C TYR A 59 15.96 5.99 0.58
N VAL A 60 16.51 5.04 1.33
CA VAL A 60 17.96 4.83 1.41
C VAL A 60 18.45 4.16 0.13
N ALA A 61 17.78 3.09 -0.29
CA ALA A 61 18.10 2.41 -1.55
C ALA A 61 17.93 3.36 -2.75
N LEU A 62 16.90 4.22 -2.73
CA LEU A 62 16.70 5.24 -3.77
C LEU A 62 17.87 6.23 -3.81
N TRP A 63 18.33 6.70 -2.65
CA TRP A 63 19.42 7.67 -2.57
C TRP A 63 20.74 7.08 -3.11
N GLU A 64 21.05 5.84 -2.75
CA GLU A 64 22.23 5.12 -3.28
C GLU A 64 22.19 4.96 -4.80
N GLN A 65 21.00 4.68 -5.35
CA GLN A 65 20.80 4.61 -6.81
C GLN A 65 21.00 5.97 -7.48
N VAL A 66 20.50 7.05 -6.88
CA VAL A 66 20.70 8.41 -7.39
C VAL A 66 22.18 8.76 -7.40
N GLU A 67 22.91 8.50 -6.31
CA GLU A 67 24.34 8.78 -6.23
C GLU A 67 25.13 7.98 -7.26
N THR A 68 24.81 6.69 -7.43
CA THR A 68 25.44 5.83 -8.44
C THR A 68 25.18 6.34 -9.85
N ASN A 69 23.95 6.74 -10.17
CA ASN A 69 23.60 7.24 -11.49
C ASN A 69 24.24 8.61 -11.78
N LEU A 70 24.38 9.47 -10.77
CA LEU A 70 25.06 10.76 -10.92
C LEU A 70 26.53 10.63 -11.32
N LEU A 71 27.19 9.52 -10.97
CA LEU A 71 28.56 9.24 -11.42
C LEU A 71 28.63 8.91 -12.92
N THR A 72 27.52 8.49 -13.52
CA THR A 72 27.45 8.15 -14.97
C THR A 72 27.14 9.36 -15.85
N PHE A 73 26.77 10.50 -15.25
CA PHE A 73 26.34 11.67 -16.01
C PHE A 73 27.53 12.35 -16.69
N ASN A 74 27.28 12.84 -17.90
CA ASN A 74 28.18 13.80 -18.54
C ASN A 74 28.00 15.21 -17.93
N ALA A 75 28.90 16.13 -18.28
CA ALA A 75 28.93 17.48 -17.71
C ALA A 75 27.62 18.26 -17.94
N GLU A 76 26.97 18.11 -19.10
CA GLU A 76 25.71 18.80 -19.39
C GLU A 76 24.55 18.22 -18.58
N GLN A 77 24.46 16.90 -18.47
CA GLN A 77 23.44 16.21 -17.67
C GLN A 77 23.58 16.54 -16.18
N ARG A 78 24.81 16.60 -15.67
CA ARG A 78 25.08 16.98 -14.28
C ARG A 78 24.72 18.44 -14.02
N ASN A 79 25.11 19.36 -14.89
CA ASN A 79 24.73 20.76 -14.77
C ASN A 79 23.21 20.97 -14.82
N ALA A 80 22.50 20.23 -15.69
CA ALA A 80 21.04 20.30 -15.75
C ALA A 80 20.39 19.75 -14.47
N TYR A 81 20.88 18.61 -13.96
CA TYR A 81 20.42 18.04 -12.70
C TYR A 81 20.63 19.00 -11.52
N ASP A 82 21.84 19.55 -11.39
CA ASP A 82 22.18 20.47 -10.30
C ASP A 82 21.34 21.75 -10.36
N ALA A 83 21.10 22.30 -11.57
CA ALA A 83 20.25 23.47 -11.75
C ALA A 83 18.78 23.22 -11.35
N ILE A 84 18.25 22.02 -11.62
CA ILE A 84 16.89 21.63 -11.23
C ILE A 84 16.81 21.44 -9.72
N MET A 85 17.77 20.71 -9.13
CA MET A 85 17.77 20.43 -7.68
C MET A 85 18.00 21.69 -6.83
N GLN A 86 18.72 22.69 -7.33
CA GLN A 86 18.90 23.99 -6.66
C GLN A 86 17.69 24.93 -6.80
N SER A 87 16.76 24.62 -7.70
CA SER A 87 15.54 25.42 -7.92
C SER A 87 14.36 24.99 -7.04
N VAL A 88 14.50 23.90 -6.28
CA VAL A 88 13.51 23.37 -5.33
C VAL A 88 13.87 23.82 -3.92
#